data_AF-A0A7K7CG17-F1
#
_entry.id   AF-A0A7K7CG17-F1
#
_cell.length_a   1.000
_cell.length_b   1.000
_cell.length_c   1.000
_cell.angle_alpha   90.00
_cell.angle_beta   90.00
_cell.angle_gamma   90.00
#
_symmetry.space_group_name_H-M   'P 1'
#
loop_
_entity.id
_entity.type
_entity.pdbx_description
1 polymer ?
#
loop_
_entity_poly.entity_id
_entity_poly.type
_entity_poly.pdbx_seq_one_letter_code
_entity_poly.pdbx_strand_id
1 'polypeptide(L)'
;YRRLHAKETQLSKFKQTEIKAMLGSYTKVLFIRDPFHRLIATFLRGMGSSPSFSSFIQEVLDSEMHSGSMAWKPLVSLCQPCLIQYDYVVMFGFLRQELDQLLQRAGLPVGSFLPELTDRQVQRTYRWLSEQMFSELSAQQKKQLSHFYREDLAAFLFPSSFLSE
;
A
#
# COMPACT_ATOMS: atom_id res chain seq x y z
N TYR A 1 15.32 0.02 26.51
CA TYR A 1 15.84 1.39 26.32
C TYR A 1 14.89 2.38 27.00
N ARG A 2 15.31 3.04 28.09
CA ARG A 2 14.54 4.15 28.68
C ARG A 2 14.56 5.32 27.70
N ARG A 3 13.41 5.64 27.09
CA ARG A 3 13.23 6.89 26.34
C ARG A 3 13.22 8.05 27.34
N LEU A 4 14.40 8.50 27.74
CA LEU A 4 14.55 9.89 28.18
C LEU A 4 14.17 10.74 26.97
N HIS A 5 13.30 11.73 27.18
CA HIS A 5 12.84 12.71 26.20
C HIS A 5 14.02 13.39 25.49
N ALA A 6 14.57 12.74 24.47
CA ALA A 6 15.58 13.32 23.61
C ALA A 6 14.85 14.20 22.60
N LYS A 7 15.13 15.51 22.64
CA LYS A 7 14.86 16.45 21.54
C LYS A 7 15.04 15.72 20.21
N GLU A 8 14.03 15.77 19.34
CA GLU A 8 14.00 15.13 18.02
C GLU A 8 15.36 15.26 17.32
N THR A 9 16.14 14.19 17.42
CA THR A 9 17.50 14.14 16.89
C THR A 9 17.43 13.28 15.66
N GLN A 10 17.68 13.89 14.51
CA GLN A 10 17.68 13.22 13.22
C GLN A 10 18.62 12.00 13.27
N LEU A 11 18.18 10.86 12.71
CA LEU A 11 18.96 9.60 12.70
C LEU A 11 20.37 9.78 12.11
N SER A 12 20.54 10.71 11.17
CA SER A 12 21.82 11.07 10.55
C SER A 12 22.91 11.51 11.54
N LYS A 13 22.54 11.89 12.77
CA LYS A 13 23.48 12.31 13.82
C LYS A 13 24.08 11.14 14.62
N PHE A 14 23.60 9.92 14.42
CA PHE A 14 24.05 8.73 15.14
C PHE A 14 25.01 7.90 14.29
N LYS A 15 25.85 7.07 14.93
CA LYS A 15 26.67 6.09 14.22
C LYS A 15 25.79 4.99 13.64
N GLN A 16 26.22 4.38 12.54
CA GLN A 16 25.46 3.31 11.88
C GLN A 16 25.11 2.14 12.81
N THR A 17 25.99 1.80 13.74
CA THR A 17 25.72 0.76 14.76
C THR A 17 24.59 1.14 15.71
N GLU A 18 24.53 2.42 16.10
CA GLU A 18 23.48 2.95 16.97
C GLU A 18 22.15 3.05 16.23
N ILE A 19 22.17 3.49 14.96
CA ILE A 19 20.98 3.50 14.09
C ILE A 19 20.45 2.07 13.94
N LYS A 20 21.32 1.09 13.66
CA LYS A 20 20.92 -0.30 13.52
C LYS A 20 20.34 -0.87 14.82
N ALA A 21 20.95 -0.57 15.97
CA ALA A 21 20.43 -1.00 17.27
C ALA A 21 19.08 -0.34 17.60
N MET A 22 18.93 0.97 17.30
CA MET A 22 17.70 1.71 17.50
C MET A 22 16.58 1.18 16.61
N LEU A 23 16.84 1.04 15.31
CA LEU A 23 15.89 0.46 14.37
C LEU A 23 15.57 -0.97 14.75
N GLY A 24 16.54 -1.79 15.19
CA GLY A 24 16.28 -3.15 15.69
C GLY A 24 15.37 -3.21 16.92
N SER A 25 15.22 -2.11 17.68
CA SER A 25 14.34 -2.05 18.85
C SER A 25 12.89 -1.68 18.53
N TYR A 26 12.59 -1.27 17.30
CA TYR A 26 11.26 -0.83 16.89
C TYR A 26 10.46 -1.94 16.23
N THR A 27 9.19 -2.06 16.60
CA THR A 27 8.18 -2.81 15.86
C THR A 27 7.84 -2.07 14.56
N LYS A 28 8.06 -2.70 13.41
CA LYS A 28 7.82 -2.15 12.07
C LYS A 28 6.58 -2.83 11.50
N VAL A 29 5.58 -2.02 11.22
CA VAL A 29 4.33 -2.47 10.62
C VAL A 29 4.21 -1.87 9.23
N LEU A 30 4.01 -2.72 8.24
CA LEU A 30 3.74 -2.31 6.86
C LEU A 30 2.25 -2.45 6.58
N PHE A 31 1.58 -1.36 6.26
CA PHE A 31 0.21 -1.39 5.77
C PHE A 31 0.22 -1.40 4.24
N ILE A 32 -0.30 -2.47 3.66
CA ILE A 32 -0.41 -2.64 2.20
C ILE A 32 -1.87 -2.51 1.76
N ARG A 33 -2.10 -2.00 0.56
CA ARG A 33 -3.43 -1.98 -0.07
C ARG A 33 -3.28 -2.47 -1.50
N ASP A 34 -4.26 -3.24 -1.94
CA ASP A 34 -4.35 -3.69 -3.33
C ASP A 34 -4.06 -2.53 -4.31
N PRO A 35 -3.13 -2.70 -5.27
CA PRO A 35 -2.70 -1.64 -6.16
C PRO A 35 -3.85 -1.09 -7.02
N PHE A 36 -4.80 -1.93 -7.43
CA PHE A 36 -5.94 -1.49 -8.25
C PHE A 36 -6.94 -0.68 -7.44
N HIS A 37 -7.17 -1.06 -6.17
CA HIS A 37 -7.94 -0.22 -5.26
C HIS A 37 -7.28 1.15 -5.02
N ARG A 38 -5.94 1.22 -4.99
CA ARG A 38 -5.21 2.50 -4.89
C ARG A 38 -5.41 3.36 -6.14
N LEU A 39 -5.33 2.76 -7.34
CA LEU A 39 -5.57 3.46 -8.61
C LEU A 39 -6.98 4.05 -8.66
N ILE A 40 -8.00 3.22 -8.38
CA ILE A 40 -9.40 3.65 -8.36
C ILE A 40 -9.61 4.76 -7.33
N ALA A 41 -9.10 4.61 -6.10
CA ALA A 41 -9.23 5.64 -5.07
C ALA A 41 -8.54 6.96 -5.48
N THR A 42 -7.41 6.87 -6.19
CA THR A 42 -6.69 8.04 -6.69
C THR A 42 -7.45 8.76 -7.79
N PHE A 43 -7.99 8.00 -8.75
CA PHE A 43 -8.85 8.51 -9.82
C PHE A 43 -10.09 9.21 -9.25
N LEU A 44 -10.82 8.54 -8.34
CA LEU A 44 -12.03 9.09 -7.73
C LEU A 44 -11.78 10.34 -6.88
N ARG A 45 -10.58 10.50 -6.32
CA ARG A 45 -10.22 11.70 -5.55
C ARG A 45 -9.93 12.92 -6.47
N GLY A 46 -10.03 12.75 -7.78
CA GLY A 46 -9.70 13.80 -8.75
C GLY A 46 -8.21 14.12 -8.79
N MET A 47 -7.35 13.19 -8.35
CA MET A 47 -5.90 13.34 -8.48
C MET A 47 -5.40 13.00 -9.90
N GLY A 48 -6.28 12.50 -10.77
CA GLY A 48 -6.10 12.48 -12.22
C GLY A 48 -6.97 13.57 -12.85
N SER A 49 -6.39 14.39 -13.73
CA SER A 49 -7.13 15.34 -14.58
C SER A 49 -7.86 14.66 -15.74
N SER A 50 -7.79 13.33 -15.80
CA SER A 50 -8.21 12.54 -16.94
C SER A 50 -9.73 12.38 -16.99
N PRO A 51 -10.33 12.45 -18.20
CA PRO A 51 -11.79 12.37 -18.36
C PRO A 51 -12.35 10.94 -18.20
N SER A 52 -11.50 9.91 -18.28
CA SER A 52 -11.90 8.51 -18.15
C SER A 52 -10.86 7.72 -17.37
N PHE A 53 -11.25 6.55 -16.85
CA PHE A 53 -10.31 5.68 -16.15
C PHE A 53 -9.22 5.16 -17.08
N SER A 54 -9.57 4.83 -18.34
CA SER A 54 -8.60 4.42 -19.36
C SER A 54 -7.54 5.49 -19.64
N SER A 55 -7.94 6.76 -19.77
CA SER A 55 -7.01 7.88 -19.95
C SER A 55 -6.09 8.06 -18.72
N PHE A 56 -6.65 7.93 -17.51
CA PHE A 56 -5.88 7.98 -16.27
C PHE A 56 -4.83 6.86 -16.19
N ILE A 57 -5.20 5.63 -16.58
CA ILE A 57 -4.25 4.52 -16.62
C ILE A 57 -3.13 4.79 -17.62
N GLN A 58 -3.43 5.39 -18.78
CA GLN A 58 -2.39 5.75 -19.73
C GLN A 58 -1.41 6.77 -19.14
N GLU A 59 -1.92 7.80 -18.44
CA GLU A 59 -1.06 8.76 -17.72
C GLU A 59 -0.19 8.09 -16.65
N VAL A 60 -0.73 7.11 -15.91
CA VAL A 60 0.04 6.35 -14.91
C VAL A 60 1.17 5.55 -15.56
N LEU A 61 0.88 4.87 -16.67
CA LEU A 61 1.86 4.08 -17.41
C LEU A 61 2.94 4.98 -18.06
N ASP A 62 2.56 6.14 -18.57
CA ASP A 62 3.48 7.12 -19.17
C ASP A 62 4.32 7.85 -18.09
N SER A 63 3.76 8.02 -16.88
CA SER A 63 4.41 8.66 -15.73
C SER A 63 5.58 7.85 -15.16
N GLU A 64 5.82 6.59 -15.58
CA GLU A 64 7.08 5.91 -15.28
C GLU A 64 8.29 6.75 -15.72
N MET A 65 8.13 7.57 -16.76
CA MET A 65 9.21 8.36 -17.35
C MET A 65 9.50 9.69 -16.62
N HIS A 66 8.51 10.27 -15.92
CA HIS A 66 8.64 11.57 -15.25
C HIS A 66 8.05 11.51 -13.85
N SER A 67 8.89 11.71 -12.83
CA SER A 67 8.58 11.64 -11.41
C SER A 67 7.21 12.24 -11.05
N GLY A 68 6.19 11.42 -10.84
CA GLY A 68 4.86 11.92 -10.50
C GLY A 68 4.13 10.98 -9.56
N SER A 69 3.88 11.43 -8.34
CA SER A 69 2.99 10.82 -7.33
C SER A 69 3.38 9.45 -6.73
N MET A 70 3.57 9.45 -5.41
CA MET A 70 3.60 8.23 -4.59
C MET A 70 2.30 7.42 -4.67
N ALA A 71 1.19 8.01 -5.17
CA ALA A 71 -0.14 7.40 -5.16
C ALA A 71 -0.24 6.12 -6.00
N TRP A 72 0.48 6.01 -7.11
CA TRP A 72 0.47 4.86 -8.02
C TRP A 72 1.83 4.17 -8.17
N LYS A 73 2.82 4.52 -7.34
CA LYS A 73 4.09 3.77 -7.31
C LYS A 73 3.88 2.37 -6.70
N PRO A 74 4.51 1.32 -7.25
CA PRO A 74 4.51 0.00 -6.64
C PRO A 74 4.97 0.03 -5.18
N LEU A 75 4.28 -0.71 -4.32
CA LEU A 75 4.59 -0.87 -2.89
C LEU A 75 5.99 -1.43 -2.68
N VAL A 76 6.43 -2.39 -3.48
CA VAL A 76 7.78 -2.96 -3.38
C VAL A 76 8.83 -1.86 -3.60
N SER A 77 8.59 -0.93 -4.52
CA SER A 77 9.46 0.23 -4.75
C SER A 77 9.46 1.21 -3.58
N LEU A 78 8.28 1.50 -3.01
CA LEU A 78 8.13 2.47 -1.90
C LEU A 78 8.63 1.94 -0.56
N CYS A 79 8.37 0.67 -0.27
CA CYS A 79 8.53 0.08 1.06
C CYS A 79 9.71 -0.89 1.14
N GLN A 80 10.27 -1.31 0.01
CA GLN A 80 11.45 -2.18 -0.06
C GLN A 80 11.39 -3.37 0.93
N PRO A 81 10.34 -4.22 0.86
CA PRO A 81 10.12 -5.31 1.82
C PRO A 81 11.23 -6.36 1.82
N CYS A 82 12.06 -6.41 0.78
CA CYS A 82 13.25 -7.27 0.73
C CYS A 82 14.43 -6.73 1.54
N LEU A 83 14.48 -5.41 1.78
CA LEU A 83 15.58 -4.74 2.52
C LEU A 83 15.19 -4.44 3.97
N ILE A 84 13.92 -4.16 4.23
CA ILE A 84 13.41 -3.83 5.56
C ILE A 84 12.71 -5.05 6.16
N GLN A 85 13.20 -5.51 7.31
CA GLN A 85 12.55 -6.57 8.08
C GLN A 85 11.33 -5.99 8.83
N TYR A 86 10.15 -6.20 8.27
CA TYR A 86 8.88 -5.87 8.90
C TYR A 86 8.46 -6.97 9.87
N ASP A 87 8.05 -6.58 11.08
CA ASP A 87 7.50 -7.51 12.06
C ASP A 87 6.10 -7.96 11.65
N TYR A 88 5.34 -7.06 11.02
CA TYR A 88 3.98 -7.32 10.56
C TYR A 88 3.69 -6.65 9.22
N VAL A 89 3.01 -7.37 8.33
CA VAL A 89 2.45 -6.84 7.08
C VAL A 89 0.93 -6.98 7.15
N VAL A 90 0.23 -5.86 7.11
CA VAL A 90 -1.22 -5.77 7.30
C VAL A 90 -1.87 -5.28 6.01
N MET A 91 -2.82 -6.04 5.47
CA MET A 91 -3.55 -5.62 4.27
C MET A 91 -4.74 -4.72 4.63
N PHE A 92 -4.97 -3.71 3.81
CA PHE A 92 -6.12 -2.83 3.90
C PHE A 92 -7.39 -3.61 3.55
N GLY A 93 -8.40 -3.53 4.42
CA GLY A 93 -9.61 -4.36 4.34
C GLY A 93 -9.59 -5.58 5.27
N PHE A 94 -8.56 -5.76 6.10
CA PHE A 94 -8.62 -6.69 7.24
C PHE A 94 -9.74 -6.29 8.20
N LEU A 95 -10.52 -7.29 8.64
CA LEU A 95 -11.58 -7.09 9.63
C LEU A 95 -10.95 -6.58 10.93
N ARG A 96 -11.57 -5.61 11.60
CA ARG A 96 -11.05 -5.05 12.88
C ARG A 96 -10.62 -6.12 13.87
N GLN A 97 -11.36 -7.22 13.90
CA GLN A 97 -11.11 -8.35 14.79
C GLN A 97 -9.73 -9.01 14.59
N GLU A 98 -9.22 -9.06 13.36
CA GLU A 98 -7.88 -9.61 13.09
C GLU A 98 -6.78 -8.61 13.45
N LEU A 99 -7.02 -7.32 13.21
CA LEU A 99 -6.08 -6.28 13.60
C LEU A 99 -5.95 -6.17 15.12
N ASP A 100 -7.06 -6.29 15.86
CA ASP A 100 -7.05 -6.29 17.33
C ASP A 100 -6.19 -7.43 17.89
N GLN A 101 -6.31 -8.64 17.33
CA GLN A 101 -5.45 -9.78 17.72
C GLN A 101 -3.98 -9.55 17.40
N LEU A 102 -3.70 -8.91 16.27
CA LEU A 102 -2.35 -8.61 15.82
C LEU A 102 -1.69 -7.55 16.72
N LEU A 103 -2.46 -6.53 17.13
CA LEU A 103 -2.04 -5.52 18.10
C LEU A 103 -1.83 -6.11 19.50
N GLN A 104 -2.69 -7.04 19.94
CA GLN A 104 -2.48 -7.80 21.19
C GLN A 104 -1.14 -8.51 21.19
N ARG A 105 -0.84 -9.25 20.10
CA ARG A 105 0.43 -9.99 19.97
C ARG A 105 1.64 -9.07 19.91
N ALA A 106 1.47 -7.86 19.38
CA ALA A 106 2.51 -6.83 19.37
C ALA A 106 2.71 -6.13 20.72
N GLY A 107 1.94 -6.49 21.77
CA GLY A 107 1.99 -5.83 23.08
C GLY A 107 1.43 -4.41 23.07
N LEU A 108 0.61 -4.07 22.06
CA LEU A 108 -0.02 -2.77 21.93
C LEU A 108 -1.40 -2.76 22.61
N PRO A 109 -1.80 -1.63 23.24
CA PRO A 109 -3.08 -1.54 23.94
C PRO A 109 -4.26 -1.61 22.96
N VAL A 110 -5.06 -2.66 23.13
CA VAL A 110 -6.30 -2.92 22.40
C VAL A 110 -7.38 -1.97 22.91
N GLY A 111 -8.16 -1.39 21.99
CA GLY A 111 -9.23 -0.45 22.35
C GLY A 111 -8.87 1.03 22.19
N SER A 112 -7.66 1.35 21.75
CA SER A 112 -7.28 2.70 21.32
C SER A 112 -7.84 2.92 19.91
N PHE A 113 -8.97 3.65 19.77
CA PHE A 113 -9.62 4.07 18.52
C PHE A 113 -8.87 3.68 17.23
N LEU A 114 -8.99 2.41 16.82
CA LEU A 114 -8.55 2.06 15.48
C LEU A 114 -9.56 2.71 14.55
N PRO A 115 -9.11 3.52 13.57
CA PRO A 115 -10.01 3.98 12.53
C PRO A 115 -10.71 2.75 11.97
N GLU A 116 -11.99 2.86 11.62
CA GLU A 116 -12.71 1.73 11.04
C GLU A 116 -11.99 1.34 9.74
N LEU A 117 -11.10 0.35 9.81
CA LEU A 117 -10.34 -0.15 8.67
C LEU A 117 -11.22 -1.09 7.84
N THR A 118 -12.45 -0.63 7.59
CA THR A 118 -13.46 -1.00 6.59
C THR A 118 -14.11 -2.39 6.62
N ASP A 119 -15.42 -2.35 6.38
CA ASP A 119 -16.44 -3.42 6.47
C ASP A 119 -16.50 -4.31 5.21
N ARG A 120 -17.19 -5.46 5.28
CA ARG A 120 -17.47 -6.35 4.14
C ARG A 120 -18.17 -5.63 2.98
N GLN A 121 -18.96 -4.59 3.29
CA GLN A 121 -19.63 -3.77 2.28
C GLN A 121 -18.63 -3.02 1.40
N VAL A 122 -17.56 -2.45 1.99
CA VAL A 122 -16.53 -1.71 1.24
C VAL A 122 -15.79 -2.65 0.28
N GLN A 123 -15.45 -3.86 0.72
CA GLN A 123 -14.81 -4.85 -0.16
C GLN A 123 -15.70 -5.24 -1.36
N ARG A 124 -17.02 -5.41 -1.15
CA ARG A 124 -17.97 -5.69 -2.25
C ARG A 124 -18.08 -4.51 -3.21
N THR A 125 -18.18 -3.29 -2.68
CA THR A 125 -18.23 -2.06 -3.49
C THR A 125 -17.00 -1.93 -4.36
N TYR A 126 -15.80 -2.14 -3.80
CA TYR A 126 -14.57 -2.08 -4.57
C TYR A 126 -14.44 -3.20 -5.61
N ARG A 127 -14.93 -4.41 -5.34
CA ARG A 127 -14.95 -5.49 -6.36
C ARG A 127 -15.79 -5.08 -7.57
N TRP A 128 -17.05 -4.71 -7.33
CA TRP A 128 -17.96 -4.28 -8.40
C TRP A 128 -17.40 -3.07 -9.16
N LEU A 129 -16.86 -2.07 -8.44
CA LEU A 129 -16.27 -0.91 -9.07
C LEU A 129 -15.03 -1.25 -9.90
N SER A 130 -14.21 -2.19 -9.42
CA SER A 130 -13.05 -2.68 -10.18
C SER A 130 -13.48 -3.35 -11.48
N GLU A 131 -14.53 -4.18 -11.45
CA GLU A 131 -15.08 -4.80 -12.68
C GLU A 131 -15.52 -3.74 -13.69
N GLN A 132 -16.22 -2.70 -13.25
CA GLN A 132 -16.66 -1.60 -14.12
C GLN A 132 -15.46 -0.82 -14.68
N MET A 133 -14.57 -0.33 -13.83
CA MET A 133 -13.43 0.50 -14.25
C MET A 133 -12.46 -0.27 -15.15
N PHE A 134 -12.14 -1.53 -14.84
CA PHE A 134 -11.23 -2.34 -15.66
C PHE A 134 -11.87 -2.84 -16.96
N SER A 135 -13.19 -2.77 -17.10
CA SER A 135 -13.86 -3.03 -18.39
C SER A 135 -13.61 -1.93 -19.43
N GLU A 136 -13.25 -0.71 -19.01
CA GLU A 136 -12.86 0.38 -19.91
C GLU A 136 -11.46 0.18 -20.53
N LEU A 137 -10.67 -0.76 -20.01
CA LEU A 137 -9.27 -0.93 -20.40
C LEU A 137 -9.12 -1.91 -21.56
N SER A 138 -8.26 -1.55 -22.51
CA SER A 138 -7.82 -2.48 -23.56
C SER A 138 -6.98 -3.63 -22.99
N ALA A 139 -6.93 -4.75 -23.70
CA ALA A 139 -6.07 -5.88 -23.38
C ALA A 139 -4.59 -5.46 -23.24
N GLN A 140 -4.14 -4.53 -24.10
CA GLN A 140 -2.79 -3.98 -24.05
C GLN A 140 -2.54 -3.23 -22.74
N GLN A 141 -3.45 -2.35 -22.33
CA GLN A 141 -3.33 -1.61 -21.06
C GLN A 141 -3.35 -2.55 -19.86
N LYS A 142 -4.22 -3.57 -19.85
CA LYS A 142 -4.24 -4.59 -18.78
C LYS A 142 -2.90 -5.33 -18.69
N LYS A 143 -2.32 -5.72 -19.83
CA LYS A 143 -1.01 -6.37 -19.88
C LYS A 143 0.11 -5.45 -19.37
N GLN A 144 0.10 -4.18 -19.76
CA GLN A 144 1.07 -3.19 -19.29
C GLN A 144 0.94 -2.95 -17.77
N LEU A 145 -0.28 -2.82 -17.26
CA LEU A 145 -0.54 -2.71 -15.81
C LEU A 145 -0.07 -3.95 -15.04
N SER A 146 -0.32 -5.15 -15.60
CA SER A 146 0.17 -6.40 -15.00
C SER A 146 1.68 -6.42 -14.89
N HIS A 147 2.38 -5.87 -15.89
CA HIS A 147 3.83 -5.76 -15.87
C HIS A 147 4.29 -4.70 -14.86
N PHE A 148 3.67 -3.53 -14.88
CA PHE A 148 3.97 -2.40 -13.98
C PHE A 148 3.89 -2.81 -12.49
N TYR A 149 2.84 -3.56 -12.11
CA TYR A 149 2.64 -4.01 -10.72
C TYR A 149 3.17 -5.43 -10.44
N ARG A 150 3.94 -6.03 -11.35
CA ARG A 150 4.37 -7.44 -11.25
C ARG A 150 4.98 -7.80 -9.90
N GLU A 151 5.86 -6.94 -9.39
CA GLU A 151 6.55 -7.18 -8.12
C GLU A 151 5.59 -7.12 -6.92
N ASP A 152 4.65 -6.17 -6.91
CA ASP A 152 3.63 -6.08 -5.86
C ASP A 152 2.73 -7.31 -5.85
N LEU A 153 2.27 -7.74 -7.03
CA LEU A 153 1.42 -8.93 -7.18
C LEU A 153 2.13 -10.18 -6.63
N ALA A 154 3.42 -10.32 -6.90
CA ALA A 154 4.21 -11.45 -6.42
C ALA A 154 4.55 -11.36 -4.93
N ALA A 155 4.97 -10.19 -4.45
CA ALA A 155 5.43 -10.00 -3.07
C ALA A 155 4.28 -10.09 -2.04
N PHE A 156 3.09 -9.67 -2.42
CA PHE A 156 1.95 -9.55 -1.51
C PHE A 156 0.74 -10.41 -1.90
N LEU A 157 0.87 -11.24 -2.94
CA LEU A 157 -0.15 -12.19 -3.40
C LEU A 157 -1.50 -11.52 -3.73
N PHE A 158 -1.45 -10.33 -4.32
CA PHE A 158 -2.67 -9.62 -4.72
C PHE A 158 -3.38 -10.34 -5.87
N PRO A 159 -4.73 -10.34 -5.90
CA PRO A 159 -5.49 -10.92 -6.99
C PRO A 159 -5.28 -10.11 -8.28
N SER A 160 -5.05 -10.81 -9.38
CA SER A 160 -4.90 -10.22 -10.72
C SER A 160 -6.03 -10.62 -11.67
N SER A 161 -7.15 -11.12 -11.15
CA SER A 161 -8.28 -11.63 -11.96
C SER A 161 -8.81 -10.59 -12.95
N PHE A 162 -8.85 -9.31 -12.58
CA PHE A 162 -9.32 -8.23 -13.45
C PHE A 162 -8.39 -7.90 -14.63
N LEU A 163 -7.15 -8.40 -14.58
CA LEU A 163 -6.16 -8.27 -15.65
C LEU A 163 -6.14 -9.48 -16.60
N SER A 164 -6.88 -10.53 -16.27
CA SER A 164 -7.11 -11.67 -17.17
C SER A 164 -8.02 -11.20 -18.31
N GLU A 165 -7.82 -11.71 -19.52
CA GLU A 165 -8.73 -11.43 -20.65
C GLU A 165 -10.15 -11.92 -20.37
#